data_AF-A0A1H6Z342-F1
#
_entry.id   AF-A0A1H6Z342-F1
#
_cell.length_a   1.000
_cell.length_b   1.000
_cell.length_c   1.000
_cell.angle_alpha   90.00
_cell.angle_beta   90.00
_cell.angle_gamma   90.00
#
_symmetry.space_group_name_H-M   'P 1'
#
loop_
_entity.id
_entity.type
_entity.pdbx_description
1 polymer ?
#
loop_
_entity_poly.entity_id
_entity_poly.type
_entity_poly.pdbx_seq_one_letter_code
_entity_poly.pdbx_strand_id
1 'polypeptide(L)'
;MDKKHIRLDDLKKETPFAVPDGYFENLPQIIQSRIPNEVARKPLIQWNWQRSAGLVAAMSFLLVMVWVTFPERQGSLGQEPLSSISDASIVTYLEDQNISYYDLSEHQVVQKAFDTDSTVMYYLDGLDEDFIRQQIIESGSASEKI
;
A
#
# COMPACT_ATOMS: atom_id res chain seq x y z
N MET A 1 -30.85 76.65 -5.95
CA MET A 1 -30.45 75.86 -7.14
C MET A 1 -31.56 74.86 -7.41
N ASP A 2 -32.49 75.22 -8.29
CA ASP A 2 -33.62 74.37 -8.68
C ASP A 2 -33.17 73.18 -9.53
N LYS A 3 -33.50 71.97 -9.08
CA LYS A 3 -33.25 70.74 -9.85
C LYS A 3 -34.40 70.53 -10.82
N LYS A 4 -34.15 70.76 -12.10
CA LYS A 4 -35.13 70.55 -13.18
C LYS A 4 -35.34 69.04 -13.37
N HIS A 5 -36.52 68.53 -13.00
CA HIS A 5 -36.90 67.13 -13.21
C HIS A 5 -37.35 66.93 -14.66
N ILE A 6 -36.57 66.19 -15.45
CA ILE A 6 -36.93 65.85 -16.85
C ILE A 6 -37.96 64.72 -16.80
N ARG A 7 -39.14 64.95 -17.36
CA ARG A 7 -40.20 63.94 -17.50
C ARG A 7 -40.04 63.21 -18.83
N LEU A 8 -40.31 61.90 -18.85
CA LEU A 8 -40.19 61.07 -20.06
C LEU A 8 -41.08 61.56 -21.21
N ASP A 9 -42.20 62.22 -20.88
CA ASP A 9 -43.12 62.84 -21.85
C ASP A 9 -42.51 64.05 -22.57
N ASP A 10 -41.46 64.65 -22.01
CA ASP A 10 -40.75 65.85 -22.52
C ASP A 10 -39.55 65.47 -23.42
N LEU A 11 -39.26 64.17 -23.57
CA LEU A 11 -38.26 63.67 -24.53
C LEU A 11 -38.89 63.52 -25.92
N LYS A 12 -38.26 64.15 -26.92
CA LYS A 12 -38.63 64.01 -28.32
C LYS A 12 -38.43 62.54 -28.74
N LYS A 13 -39.51 61.84 -29.09
CA LYS A 13 -39.49 60.46 -29.60
C LYS A 13 -39.03 60.44 -31.05
N GLU A 14 -37.80 60.86 -31.30
CA GLU A 14 -37.18 60.71 -32.60
C GLU A 14 -36.37 59.42 -32.59
N THR A 15 -36.45 58.66 -33.67
CA THR A 15 -35.58 57.49 -33.92
C THR A 15 -34.37 57.99 -34.70
N PRO A 16 -33.25 58.36 -34.04
CA PRO A 16 -32.09 58.95 -34.73
C PRO A 16 -31.34 57.96 -35.61
N PHE A 17 -31.68 56.66 -35.53
CA PHE A 17 -31.03 55.60 -36.28
C PHE A 17 -31.99 55.03 -37.32
N ALA A 18 -31.59 55.13 -38.57
CA ALA A 18 -32.22 54.43 -39.68
C ALA A 18 -31.32 53.26 -40.11
N VAL A 19 -31.92 52.11 -40.38
CA VAL A 19 -31.20 50.96 -40.94
C VAL A 19 -31.38 50.93 -42.46
N PRO A 20 -30.38 50.46 -43.21
CA PRO A 20 -30.54 50.22 -44.64
C PRO A 20 -31.58 49.14 -44.94
N ASP A 21 -32.22 49.24 -46.10
CA ASP A 21 -33.19 48.25 -46.56
C ASP A 21 -32.55 46.86 -46.66
N GLY A 22 -33.24 45.85 -46.11
CA GLY A 22 -32.77 44.46 -46.12
C GLY A 22 -31.58 44.17 -45.19
N TYR A 23 -31.18 45.09 -44.29
CA TYR A 23 -30.09 44.84 -43.33
C TYR A 23 -30.34 43.59 -42.49
N PHE A 24 -31.54 43.48 -41.91
CA PHE A 24 -31.90 42.34 -41.05
C PHE A 24 -32.13 41.04 -41.85
N GLU A 25 -32.53 41.14 -43.12
CA GLU A 25 -32.74 39.98 -43.99
C GLU A 25 -31.40 39.32 -44.38
N ASN A 26 -30.36 40.12 -44.64
CA ASN A 26 -29.04 39.63 -45.02
C ASN A 26 -28.15 39.29 -43.81
N LEU A 27 -28.50 39.77 -42.62
CA LEU A 27 -27.71 39.58 -41.39
C LEU A 27 -27.40 38.11 -41.08
N PRO A 28 -28.36 37.16 -41.14
CA PRO A 28 -28.08 35.75 -40.83
C PRO A 28 -27.02 35.14 -41.74
N GLN A 29 -27.07 35.46 -43.04
CA GLN A 29 -26.10 34.96 -44.03
C GLN A 29 -24.71 35.57 -43.81
N ILE A 30 -24.64 36.85 -43.45
CA ILE A 30 -23.38 37.52 -43.12
C ILE A 30 -22.75 36.91 -41.87
N ILE A 31 -23.55 36.59 -40.85
CA ILE A 31 -23.07 35.95 -39.62
C ILE A 31 -22.56 34.54 -39.94
N GLN A 32 -23.33 33.73 -40.67
CA GLN A 32 -22.93 32.37 -41.04
C GLN A 32 -21.65 32.33 -41.87
N SER A 33 -21.47 33.25 -42.82
CA SER A 33 -20.23 33.33 -43.62
C SER A 33 -19.00 33.76 -42.81
N ARG A 34 -19.19 34.45 -41.69
CA ARG A 34 -18.11 34.87 -40.78
C ARG A 34 -17.78 33.84 -39.70
N ILE A 35 -18.64 32.85 -39.48
CA ILE A 35 -18.34 31.75 -38.57
C ILE A 35 -17.43 30.79 -39.36
N PRO A 36 -16.13 30.66 -39.00
CA PRO A 36 -15.29 29.67 -39.62
C PRO A 36 -15.90 28.30 -39.35
N ASN A 37 -16.23 27.56 -40.42
CA ASN A 37 -16.58 26.15 -40.33
C ASN A 37 -15.53 25.49 -39.46
N GLU A 38 -15.97 24.92 -38.34
CA GLU A 38 -15.11 24.29 -37.36
C GLU A 38 -14.24 23.29 -38.11
N VAL A 39 -12.98 23.66 -38.36
CA VAL A 39 -12.05 22.83 -39.10
C VAL A 39 -11.98 21.54 -38.31
N ALA A 40 -12.55 20.48 -38.90
CA ALA A 40 -12.61 19.15 -38.32
C ALA A 40 -11.25 18.89 -37.71
N ARG A 41 -11.20 18.86 -36.38
CA ARG A 41 -9.95 18.86 -35.62
C ARG A 41 -9.25 17.55 -35.97
N LYS A 42 -8.36 17.60 -36.96
CA LYS A 42 -7.53 16.45 -37.32
C LYS A 42 -6.68 16.19 -36.08
N PRO A 43 -6.76 14.99 -35.47
CA PRO A 43 -5.92 14.70 -34.33
C PRO A 43 -4.47 14.83 -34.77
N LEU A 44 -3.75 15.76 -34.14
CA LEU A 44 -2.35 16.09 -34.45
C LEU A 44 -1.38 14.97 -34.06
N ILE A 45 -1.88 13.91 -33.46
CA ILE A 45 -1.10 12.81 -32.91
C ILE A 45 -1.44 11.56 -33.73
N GLN A 46 -0.72 11.38 -34.83
CA GLN A 46 -0.61 10.08 -35.47
C GLN A 46 0.44 9.28 -34.71
N TRP A 47 -0.01 8.58 -33.67
CA TRP A 47 0.85 7.70 -32.86
C TRP A 47 1.42 6.59 -33.74
N ASN A 48 2.69 6.71 -34.11
CA ASN A 48 3.37 5.74 -34.95
C ASN A 48 3.64 4.48 -34.12
N TRP A 49 2.79 3.45 -34.24
CA TRP A 49 2.80 2.23 -33.41
C TRP A 49 4.14 1.48 -33.40
N GLN A 50 4.97 1.73 -34.42
CA GLN A 50 6.35 1.25 -34.52
C GLN A 50 7.28 1.83 -33.43
N ARG A 51 7.01 3.05 -32.93
CA ARG A 51 7.76 3.66 -31.81
C ARG A 51 7.39 3.04 -30.46
N SER A 52 6.16 2.52 -30.31
CA SER A 52 5.74 1.78 -29.11
C SER A 52 6.18 0.32 -29.11
N ALA A 53 6.44 -0.29 -30.27
CA ALA A 53 6.87 -1.69 -30.37
C ALA A 53 8.23 -1.95 -29.69
N GLY A 54 9.17 -0.99 -29.79
CA GLY A 54 10.48 -1.11 -29.12
C GLY A 54 10.39 -1.10 -27.59
N LEU A 55 9.45 -0.34 -27.01
CA LEU A 55 9.26 -0.28 -25.56
C LEU A 55 8.60 -1.56 -25.01
N VAL A 56 7.67 -2.16 -25.75
CA VAL A 56 7.04 -3.44 -25.35
C VAL A 56 8.07 -4.57 -25.30
N ALA A 57 8.98 -4.62 -26.28
CA ALA A 57 10.06 -5.62 -26.31
C ALA A 57 11.06 -5.46 -25.15
N ALA A 58 11.41 -4.23 -24.77
CA ALA A 58 12.29 -3.98 -23.62
C ALA A 58 11.62 -4.36 -22.29
N MET A 59 10.32 -4.07 -22.13
CA MET A 59 9.57 -4.43 -20.93
C MET A 59 9.37 -5.94 -20.80
N SER A 60 9.11 -6.66 -21.90
CA SER A 60 9.00 -8.12 -21.86
C SER A 60 10.34 -8.78 -21.53
N PHE A 61 11.44 -8.26 -22.09
CA PHE A 61 12.78 -8.74 -21.75
C PHE A 61 13.11 -8.54 -20.27
N LEU A 62 12.80 -7.36 -19.71
CA LEU A 62 13.01 -7.08 -18.29
C LEU A 62 12.15 -7.97 -17.38
N LEU A 63 10.90 -8.25 -17.74
CA LEU A 63 10.05 -9.19 -16.99
C LEU A 63 10.59 -10.62 -17.02
N VAL A 64 11.09 -11.09 -18.16
CA VAL A 64 11.73 -12.42 -18.27
C VAL A 64 13.04 -12.45 -17.48
N MET A 65 13.87 -11.40 -17.55
CA MET A 65 15.11 -11.30 -16.79
C MET A 65 14.86 -11.29 -15.28
N VAL A 66 13.85 -10.54 -14.84
CA VAL A 66 13.33 -10.55 -13.47
C VAL A 66 12.90 -11.99 -13.12
N TRP A 67 12.01 -12.60 -13.88
CA TRP A 67 11.51 -13.95 -13.58
C TRP A 67 12.62 -15.01 -13.50
N VAL A 68 13.65 -14.94 -14.36
CA VAL A 68 14.81 -15.86 -14.33
C VAL A 68 15.76 -15.55 -13.15
N THR A 69 15.90 -14.28 -12.77
CA THR A 69 16.89 -13.84 -11.77
C THR A 69 16.32 -13.76 -10.35
N PHE A 70 15.00 -13.80 -10.18
CA PHE A 70 14.39 -13.92 -8.86
C PHE A 70 14.41 -15.39 -8.45
N PRO A 71 15.37 -15.86 -7.62
CA PRO A 71 15.23 -17.17 -7.00
C PRO A 71 13.90 -17.14 -6.24
N GLU A 72 13.09 -18.19 -6.41
CA GLU A 72 11.92 -18.41 -5.59
C GLU A 72 12.35 -18.16 -4.14
N ARG A 73 11.79 -17.10 -3.52
CA ARG A 73 12.03 -16.87 -2.11
C ARG A 73 11.57 -18.16 -1.47
N GLN A 74 12.53 -18.92 -0.94
CA GLN A 74 12.26 -20.11 -0.14
C GLN A 74 11.26 -19.63 0.92
N GLY A 75 9.99 -19.92 0.70
CA GLY A 75 8.95 -19.66 1.68
C GLY A 75 9.42 -20.31 2.96
N SER A 76 9.30 -19.58 4.08
CA SER A 76 9.65 -20.00 5.45
C SER A 76 9.95 -21.48 5.48
N LEU A 77 11.23 -21.85 5.66
CA LEU A 77 11.70 -23.23 5.82
C LEU A 77 10.55 -24.03 6.43
N GLY A 78 9.95 -24.90 5.61
CA GLY A 78 8.83 -25.72 6.08
C GLY A 78 9.28 -26.46 7.35
N GLN A 79 8.34 -27.04 8.10
CA GLN A 79 8.72 -27.84 9.26
C GLN A 79 9.55 -29.08 8.88
N GLU A 80 9.70 -29.37 7.58
CA GLU A 80 10.43 -30.51 6.99
C GLU A 80 11.96 -30.49 7.21
N PRO A 81 12.72 -29.40 6.95
CA PRO A 81 14.16 -29.36 7.22
C PRO A 81 14.52 -29.53 8.70
N LEU A 82 13.71 -28.99 9.62
CA LEU A 82 14.00 -29.03 11.06
C LEU A 82 13.63 -30.36 11.73
N SER A 83 12.61 -31.07 11.23
CA SER A 83 12.23 -32.39 11.75
C SER A 83 13.20 -33.51 11.36
N SER A 84 14.03 -33.27 10.34
CA SER A 84 15.07 -34.20 9.89
C SER A 84 16.37 -34.14 10.71
N ILE A 85 16.51 -33.13 11.57
CA ILE A 85 17.68 -32.96 12.43
C ILE A 85 17.50 -33.81 13.69
N SER A 86 18.56 -34.47 14.14
CA SER A 86 18.49 -35.34 15.33
C SER A 86 18.66 -34.53 16.61
N ASP A 87 18.00 -34.94 17.70
CA ASP A 87 18.13 -34.29 19.01
C ASP A 87 19.59 -34.22 19.48
N ALA A 88 20.38 -35.27 19.21
CA ALA A 88 21.81 -35.30 19.53
C ALA A 88 22.58 -34.16 18.83
N SER A 89 22.26 -33.85 17.58
CA SER A 89 22.91 -32.76 16.85
C SER A 89 22.52 -31.37 17.37
N ILE A 90 21.28 -31.21 17.87
CA ILE A 90 20.81 -29.99 18.52
C ILE A 90 21.59 -29.77 19.83
N VAL A 91 21.74 -30.81 20.65
CA VAL A 91 22.47 -30.74 21.92
C VAL A 91 23.94 -30.39 21.70
N THR A 92 24.61 -31.04 20.74
CA THR A 92 26.01 -30.74 20.40
C THR A 92 26.18 -29.30 19.91
N TYR A 93 25.25 -28.78 19.11
CA TYR A 93 25.31 -27.40 18.63
C TYR A 93 25.14 -26.39 19.76
N LEU A 94 24.18 -26.61 20.67
CA LEU A 94 23.96 -25.74 21.83
C LEU A 94 25.17 -25.73 22.78
N GLU A 95 25.83 -26.88 22.94
CA GLU A 95 27.05 -27.01 23.75
C GLU A 95 28.24 -26.28 23.12
N ASP A 96 28.45 -26.42 21.80
CA ASP A 96 29.52 -25.72 21.06
C ASP A 96 29.35 -24.19 21.10
N GLN A 97 28.12 -23.71 20.97
CA GLN A 97 27.80 -22.29 21.05
C GLN A 97 27.74 -21.76 22.49
N ASN A 98 27.95 -22.61 23.50
CA ASN A 98 27.90 -22.27 24.93
C ASN A 98 26.61 -21.52 25.30
N ILE A 99 25.47 -21.95 24.73
CA ILE A 99 24.18 -21.33 24.97
C ILE A 99 23.61 -21.92 26.25
N SER A 100 23.46 -21.09 27.29
CA SER A 100 22.89 -21.52 28.57
C SER A 100 21.37 -21.62 28.48
N TYR A 101 20.78 -22.48 29.32
CA TYR A 101 19.32 -22.57 29.51
C TYR A 101 18.69 -21.21 29.82
N TYR A 102 19.39 -20.38 30.59
CA TYR A 102 18.93 -19.03 30.94
C TYR A 102 18.82 -18.12 29.72
N ASP A 103 19.79 -18.15 28.80
CA ASP A 103 19.78 -17.33 27.57
C ASP A 103 18.67 -17.77 26.60
N LEU A 104 18.36 -19.07 26.57
CA LEU A 104 17.25 -19.63 25.79
C LEU A 104 15.89 -19.21 26.36
N SER A 105 15.76 -19.10 27.68
CA SER A 105 14.50 -18.72 28.34
C SER A 105 14.05 -17.29 28.02
N GLU A 106 14.98 -16.42 27.61
CA GLU A 106 14.67 -15.05 27.17
C GLU A 106 14.10 -14.99 25.74
N HIS A 107 14.23 -16.07 24.96
CA HIS A 107 13.71 -16.10 23.59
C HIS A 107 12.20 -16.39 23.56
N GLN A 108 11.47 -15.53 22.85
CA GLN A 108 10.00 -15.61 22.69
C GLN A 108 9.50 -16.99 22.22
N VAL A 109 10.28 -17.70 21.40
CA VAL A 109 9.92 -19.03 20.91
C VAL A 109 9.90 -20.07 22.04
N VAL A 110 10.90 -20.00 22.93
CA VAL A 110 11.02 -20.87 24.09
C VAL A 110 9.94 -20.52 25.12
N GLN A 111 9.70 -19.22 25.37
CA GLN A 111 8.62 -18.77 26.24
C GLN A 111 7.25 -19.27 25.78
N LYS A 112 6.94 -19.15 24.48
CA LYS A 112 5.69 -19.64 23.91
C LYS A 112 5.53 -21.17 24.02
N ALA A 113 6.65 -21.90 23.97
CA ALA A 113 6.63 -23.35 24.18
C ALA A 113 6.27 -23.69 25.64
N PHE A 114 6.77 -22.93 26.62
CA PHE A 114 6.41 -23.09 28.03
C PHE A 114 5.02 -22.51 28.38
N ASP A 115 4.50 -21.54 27.63
CA ASP A 115 3.11 -21.11 27.78
C ASP A 115 2.11 -22.19 27.33
N THR A 116 2.58 -23.22 26.63
CA THR A 116 1.75 -24.34 26.21
C THR A 116 1.65 -25.36 27.34
N ASP A 117 0.44 -25.58 27.87
CA ASP A 117 0.16 -26.48 29.00
C ASP A 117 0.83 -27.87 28.88
N SER A 118 0.93 -28.42 27.67
CA SER A 118 1.50 -29.75 27.45
C SER A 118 3.00 -29.84 27.76
N THR A 119 3.79 -28.80 27.49
CA THR A 119 5.24 -28.81 27.70
C THR A 119 5.58 -28.65 29.18
N VAL A 120 4.86 -27.77 29.89
CA VAL A 120 5.02 -27.60 31.34
C VAL A 120 4.62 -28.88 32.06
N MET A 121 3.50 -29.51 31.68
CA MET A 121 3.07 -30.76 32.30
C MET A 121 4.07 -31.91 32.08
N TYR A 122 4.65 -32.03 30.88
CA TYR A 122 5.70 -33.04 30.62
C TYR A 122 6.97 -32.79 31.45
N TYR A 123 7.37 -31.52 31.60
CA TYR A 123 8.50 -31.15 32.44
C TYR A 123 8.24 -31.44 33.92
N LEU A 124 7.04 -31.14 34.41
CA LEU A 124 6.65 -31.41 35.80
C LEU A 124 6.54 -32.90 36.11
N ASP A 125 6.10 -33.73 35.15
CA ASP A 125 6.00 -35.20 35.31
C ASP A 125 7.38 -35.87 35.38
N GLY A 126 8.38 -35.31 34.69
CA GLY A 126 9.76 -35.81 34.70
C GLY A 126 10.58 -35.39 35.93
N LEU A 127 10.06 -34.49 36.77
CA LEU A 127 10.73 -34.05 37.99
C LEU A 127 10.35 -34.90 39.19
N ASP A 128 11.35 -35.20 40.02
CA ASP A 128 11.15 -35.96 41.23
C ASP A 128 10.26 -35.19 42.24
N GLU A 129 9.30 -35.88 42.86
CA GLU A 129 8.32 -35.25 43.74
C GLU A 129 8.98 -34.59 44.96
N ASP A 130 10.06 -35.17 45.48
CA ASP A 130 10.80 -34.61 46.61
C ASP A 130 11.55 -33.32 46.22
N PHE A 131 12.07 -33.24 45.00
CA PHE A 131 12.67 -32.03 44.45
C PHE A 131 11.67 -30.88 44.33
N ILE A 132 10.47 -31.15 43.81
CA ILE A 132 9.39 -30.16 43.73
C ILE A 132 8.97 -29.68 45.12
N ARG A 133 8.79 -30.61 46.06
CA ARG A 133 8.47 -30.30 47.46
C ARG A 133 9.53 -29.42 48.10
N GLN A 134 10.81 -29.69 47.86
CA GLN A 134 11.92 -28.89 48.38
C GLN A 134 11.91 -27.46 47.83
N GLN A 135 11.66 -27.27 46.53
CA GLN A 135 11.57 -25.94 45.93
C GLN A 135 10.37 -25.13 46.41
N ILE A 136 9.22 -25.77 46.64
CA ILE A 136 8.03 -25.12 47.21
C ILE A 136 8.30 -24.67 48.66
N ILE A 137 8.99 -25.50 49.45
CA ILE A 137 9.35 -25.16 50.84
C ILE A 137 10.39 -24.04 50.88
N GLU A 138 11.40 -24.07 49.99
CA GLU A 138 12.44 -23.04 49.91
C GLU A 138 11.88 -21.67 49.49
N SER A 139 10.99 -21.64 48.48
CA SER A 139 10.30 -20.43 48.05
C SER A 139 9.28 -19.92 49.07
N GLY A 140 8.56 -20.81 49.76
CA GLY A 140 7.67 -20.46 50.86
C GLY A 140 8.42 -19.92 52.09
N SER A 141 9.56 -20.50 52.43
CA SER A 141 10.42 -20.05 53.53
C SER A 141 11.08 -18.69 53.27
N ALA A 142 11.41 -18.37 52.01
CA ALA A 142 11.92 -17.06 51.63
C ALA A 142 10.86 -15.95 51.80
N SER A 143 9.57 -16.28 51.67
CA SER A 143 8.46 -15.34 51.88
C SER A 143 8.12 -15.09 53.35
N GLU A 144 8.54 -15.96 54.28
CA GLU A 144 8.25 -15.83 55.73
C GLU A 144 9.35 -15.07 56.50
N LYS A 145 10.45 -14.70 55.82
CA LYS A 145 11.56 -13.92 56.40
C LYS A 145 11.51 -12.42 56.14
N ILE A 146 10.37 -11.89 55.68
CA ILE A 146 10.10 -10.45 55.53
C ILE A 146 9.04 -10.02 56.56
#